data_AF-A0A0R2ADI0-F1
#
_entry.id   AF-A0A0R2ADI0-F1
#
_cell.length_a   1.000
_cell.length_b   1.000
_cell.length_c   1.000
_cell.angle_alpha   90.00
_cell.angle_beta   90.00
_cell.angle_gamma   90.00
#
_symmetry.space_group_name_H-M   'P 1'
#
loop_
_entity.id
_entity.type
_entity.pdbx_description
1 polymer ?
#
loop_
_entity_poly.entity_id
_entity_poly.type
_entity_poly.pdbx_seq_one_letter_code
_entity_poly.pdbx_strand_id
1 'polypeptide(L)'
;MLTQIGAELMDALSIKNPYAFDILTGAKPIEYRTWQPGNTTQFLLVSSQTPSTTDFGLGMANGYALAIVQITAVSPHPDQAGNYSWHVRPMMPITPFPVKGRLHFYEVNETQIQRRPDLIPAMRAFLNNHTDPAGAAFKQQIIDPLTQIGITQMPQKYQRLFKATGSWRSVIQAWHQR
;
A
#
# COMPACT_ATOMS: atom_id res chain seq x y z
N MET A 1 -10.16 21.21 -34.29
CA MET A 1 -9.12 20.33 -33.73
C MET A 1 -9.73 19.55 -32.58
N LEU A 2 -10.02 18.27 -32.79
CA LEU A 2 -10.44 17.37 -31.72
C LEU A 2 -9.18 16.88 -31.02
N THR A 3 -8.96 17.30 -29.77
CA THR A 3 -7.87 16.78 -28.95
C THR A 3 -8.14 15.31 -28.68
N GLN A 4 -7.27 14.45 -29.19
CA GLN A 4 -7.31 13.02 -28.94
C GLN A 4 -7.01 12.82 -27.44
N ILE A 5 -8.05 12.57 -26.66
CA ILE A 5 -7.93 12.22 -25.24
C ILE A 5 -7.37 10.80 -25.20
N GLY A 6 -6.05 10.66 -25.35
CA GLY A 6 -5.38 9.43 -24.96
C GLY A 6 -5.69 9.18 -23.49
N ALA A 7 -6.02 7.93 -23.14
CA ALA A 7 -6.16 7.58 -21.74
C ALA A 7 -4.83 7.90 -21.03
N GLU A 8 -4.85 8.83 -20.07
CA GLU A 8 -3.69 9.05 -19.22
C GLU A 8 -3.43 7.75 -18.43
N LEU A 9 -2.18 7.30 -18.44
CA LEU A 9 -1.75 6.07 -17.78
C LEU A 9 -0.85 6.43 -16.60
N MET A 10 -1.04 5.71 -15.50
CA MET A 10 -0.25 5.84 -14.29
C MET A 10 0.58 4.56 -14.09
N ASP A 11 1.89 4.73 -13.88
CA ASP A 11 2.75 3.64 -13.43
C ASP A 11 2.26 3.12 -12.07
N ALA A 12 2.09 1.81 -11.97
CA ALA A 12 1.67 1.12 -10.76
C ALA A 12 2.70 0.07 -10.36
N LEU A 13 2.85 -0.13 -9.05
CA LEU A 13 3.78 -1.12 -8.50
C LEU A 13 3.09 -2.00 -7.47
N SER A 14 3.13 -3.30 -7.70
CA SER A 14 2.67 -4.29 -6.73
C SER A 14 3.72 -4.59 -5.68
N ILE A 15 3.35 -4.45 -4.40
CA ILE A 15 4.19 -4.73 -3.24
C ILE A 15 3.43 -5.67 -2.30
N LYS A 16 4.09 -6.71 -1.77
CA LYS A 16 3.45 -7.65 -0.84
C LYS A 16 3.18 -6.97 0.50
N ASN A 17 2.03 -7.27 1.12
CA ASN A 17 1.80 -6.93 2.52
C ASN A 17 2.76 -7.73 3.44
N PRO A 18 3.22 -7.21 4.57
CA PRO A 18 2.78 -5.94 5.17
C PRO A 18 3.40 -4.69 4.55
N TYR A 19 4.47 -4.83 3.76
CA TYR A 19 5.26 -3.70 3.28
C TYR A 19 4.50 -2.64 2.48
N ALA A 20 3.49 -3.04 1.69
CA ALA A 20 2.63 -2.07 1.00
C ALA A 20 1.86 -1.19 2.01
N PHE A 21 1.30 -1.79 3.05
CA PHE A 21 0.61 -1.06 4.10
C PHE A 21 1.57 -0.22 4.96
N ASP A 22 2.78 -0.72 5.20
CA ASP A 22 3.82 0.04 5.90
C ASP A 22 4.25 1.28 5.10
N ILE A 23 4.31 1.19 3.76
CA ILE A 23 4.54 2.37 2.91
C ILE A 23 3.35 3.32 3.02
N LEU A 24 2.11 2.83 2.89
CA LEU A 24 0.88 3.63 3.00
C LEU A 24 0.80 4.41 4.32
N THR A 25 1.26 3.81 5.41
CA THR A 25 1.21 4.39 6.77
C THR A 25 2.49 5.09 7.20
N GLY A 26 3.50 5.15 6.31
CA GLY A 26 4.78 5.82 6.55
C GLY A 26 5.77 5.04 7.41
N ALA A 27 5.42 3.84 7.88
CA ALA A 27 6.30 2.97 8.66
C ALA A 27 7.47 2.41 7.85
N LYS A 28 7.33 2.31 6.51
CA LYS A 28 8.39 1.88 5.59
C LYS A 28 8.73 3.02 4.61
N PRO A 29 9.77 3.82 4.89
CA PRO A 29 10.17 4.95 4.04
C PRO A 29 11.11 4.55 2.89
N ILE A 30 11.54 3.28 2.83
CA ILE A 30 12.46 2.78 1.80
C ILE A 30 11.89 1.49 1.20
N GLU A 31 11.75 1.47 -0.12
CA GLU A 31 11.46 0.28 -0.92
C GLU A 31 12.76 -0.20 -1.59
N TYR A 32 13.08 -1.49 -1.47
CA TYR A 32 14.31 -2.07 -2.04
C TYR A 32 13.99 -2.79 -3.35
N ARG A 33 14.78 -2.53 -4.40
CA ARG A 33 14.60 -3.14 -5.72
C ARG A 33 15.93 -3.46 -6.38
N THR A 34 15.97 -4.57 -7.12
CA THR A 34 17.13 -4.95 -7.94
C THR A 34 17.31 -4.09 -9.19
N TRP A 35 16.42 -3.11 -9.42
CA TRP A 35 16.36 -2.25 -10.59
C TRP A 35 16.02 -0.80 -10.21
N GLN A 36 16.34 0.15 -11.09
CA GLN A 36 16.06 1.59 -10.92
C GLN A 36 14.67 1.95 -11.46
N PRO A 37 14.00 2.99 -10.92
CA PRO A 37 12.65 3.34 -11.37
C PRO A 37 12.60 4.00 -12.76
N GLY A 38 13.75 4.27 -13.40
CA GLY A 38 13.81 4.99 -14.67
C GLY A 38 13.31 6.43 -14.51
N ASN A 39 12.36 6.82 -15.36
CA ASN A 39 11.76 8.16 -15.33
C ASN A 39 10.57 8.27 -14.34
N THR A 40 10.14 7.16 -13.74
CA THR A 40 9.01 7.13 -12.81
C THR A 40 9.38 7.80 -11.49
N THR A 41 8.74 8.92 -11.18
CA THR A 41 8.94 9.66 -9.93
C THR A 41 7.76 9.52 -8.96
N GLN A 42 6.63 8.99 -9.45
CA GLN A 42 5.44 8.67 -8.68
C GLN A 42 4.85 7.37 -9.21
N PHE A 43 4.26 6.57 -8.33
CA PHE A 43 3.58 5.35 -8.74
C PHE A 43 2.31 5.12 -7.92
N LEU A 44 1.33 4.45 -8.52
CA LEU A 44 0.19 3.89 -7.82
C LEU A 44 0.66 2.67 -7.02
N LEU A 45 0.65 2.81 -5.69
CA LEU A 45 0.96 1.71 -4.78
C LEU A 45 -0.19 0.70 -4.80
N VAL A 46 0.13 -0.55 -5.12
CA VAL A 46 -0.83 -1.66 -5.14
C VAL A 46 -0.37 -2.74 -4.16
N SER A 47 -1.24 -3.17 -3.25
CA SER A 47 -0.97 -4.37 -2.47
C SER A 47 -1.09 -5.60 -3.36
N SER A 48 -0.06 -6.45 -3.37
CA SER A 48 -0.08 -7.70 -4.13
C SER A 48 -1.23 -8.60 -3.69
N GLN A 49 -1.73 -9.45 -4.59
CA GLN A 49 -2.77 -10.43 -4.29
C GLN A 49 -2.33 -11.46 -3.24
N THR A 50 -1.02 -11.70 -3.13
CA THR A 50 -0.44 -12.65 -2.17
C THR A 50 0.43 -11.88 -1.17
N PRO A 51 0.15 -11.98 0.15
CA PRO A 51 0.97 -11.33 1.17
C PRO A 51 2.35 -12.00 1.29
N SER A 52 3.24 -11.37 2.04
CA SER A 52 4.53 -11.94 2.42
C SER A 52 4.33 -13.24 3.19
N THR A 53 5.21 -14.20 2.93
CA THR A 53 5.26 -15.45 3.68
C THR A 53 6.13 -15.33 4.93
N THR A 54 7.05 -14.35 4.96
CA THR A 54 8.03 -14.14 6.03
C THR A 54 7.54 -13.19 7.11
N ASP A 55 6.68 -12.24 6.76
CA ASP A 55 6.20 -11.19 7.66
C ASP A 55 4.67 -11.19 7.72
N PHE A 56 4.15 -10.84 8.90
CA PHE A 56 2.72 -10.87 9.15
C PHE A 56 1.99 -9.78 8.35
N GLY A 57 1.39 -10.16 7.21
CA GLY A 57 0.54 -9.30 6.39
C GLY A 57 -0.94 -9.70 6.40
N LEU A 58 -1.36 -10.63 7.27
CA LEU A 58 -2.77 -11.03 7.37
C LEU A 58 -3.60 -9.90 7.99
N GLY A 59 -4.84 -9.73 7.50
CA GLY A 59 -5.70 -8.65 7.96
C GLY A 59 -5.53 -7.34 7.20
N MET A 60 -4.60 -7.29 6.24
CA MET A 60 -4.41 -6.17 5.31
C MET A 60 -4.99 -6.52 3.95
N ALA A 61 -5.62 -5.54 3.28
CA ALA A 61 -6.19 -5.74 1.96
C ALA A 61 -5.11 -6.09 0.93
N ASN A 62 -5.26 -7.22 0.25
CA ASN A 62 -4.44 -7.72 -0.85
C ASN A 62 -5.18 -7.52 -2.17
N GLY A 63 -4.46 -7.18 -3.23
CA GLY A 63 -5.02 -6.95 -4.58
C GLY A 63 -5.72 -5.60 -4.73
N TYR A 64 -5.29 -4.56 -4.01
CA TYR A 64 -5.91 -3.23 -4.02
C TYR A 64 -4.91 -2.12 -4.31
N ALA A 65 -5.32 -1.13 -5.10
CA ALA A 65 -4.65 0.16 -5.16
C ALA A 65 -4.89 0.94 -3.85
N LEU A 66 -3.83 1.53 -3.30
CA LEU A 66 -3.83 2.08 -1.94
C LEU A 66 -3.68 3.61 -1.90
N ALA A 67 -2.71 4.15 -2.66
CA ALA A 67 -2.38 5.57 -2.72
C ALA A 67 -1.43 5.83 -3.90
N ILE A 68 -1.24 7.10 -4.28
CA ILE A 68 -0.08 7.49 -5.09
C ILE A 68 1.08 7.81 -4.14
N VAL A 69 2.22 7.19 -4.42
CA VAL A 69 3.47 7.29 -3.67
C VAL A 69 4.50 8.03 -4.52
N GLN A 70 5.24 8.94 -3.90
CA GLN A 70 6.37 9.63 -4.52
C GLN A 70 7.67 8.89 -4.22
N ILE A 71 8.55 8.78 -5.22
CA ILE A 71 9.96 8.43 -5.05
C ILE A 71 10.74 9.74 -4.88
N THR A 72 11.31 9.97 -3.71
CA THR A 72 12.02 11.22 -3.37
C THR A 72 13.52 11.15 -3.63
N ALA A 73 14.11 9.96 -3.61
CA ALA A 73 15.51 9.72 -3.90
C ALA A 73 15.74 8.24 -4.26
N VAL A 74 16.82 7.95 -4.98
CA VAL A 74 17.27 6.60 -5.29
C VAL A 74 18.75 6.49 -4.95
N SER A 75 19.12 5.53 -4.11
CA SER A 75 20.50 5.29 -3.69
C SER A 75 20.96 3.90 -4.13
N PRO A 76 22.09 3.75 -4.84
CA PRO A 76 22.63 2.44 -5.22
C PRO A 76 23.31 1.73 -4.06
N HIS A 77 23.10 0.41 -3.96
CA HIS A 77 23.70 -0.52 -3.00
C HIS A 77 24.02 -1.86 -3.68
N PRO A 78 24.97 -1.90 -4.62
CA PRO A 78 25.21 -3.07 -5.47
C PRO A 78 25.55 -4.36 -4.69
N ASP A 79 26.02 -4.23 -3.44
CA ASP A 79 26.43 -5.37 -2.59
C ASP A 79 25.38 -5.78 -1.54
N GLN A 80 24.15 -5.26 -1.63
CA GLN A 80 23.07 -5.57 -0.70
C GLN A 80 21.86 -6.18 -1.44
N ALA A 81 21.08 -6.99 -0.71
CA ALA A 81 19.83 -7.54 -1.24
C ALA A 81 18.90 -6.40 -1.68
N GLY A 82 18.65 -6.31 -2.99
CA GLY A 82 17.81 -5.28 -3.57
C GLY A 82 18.53 -4.00 -3.96
N ASN A 83 19.74 -4.11 -4.57
CA ASN A 83 20.62 -3.20 -5.32
C ASN A 83 20.36 -1.67 -5.35
N TYR A 84 19.12 -1.20 -5.19
CA TYR A 84 18.71 0.18 -5.09
C TYR A 84 17.71 0.39 -3.94
N SER A 85 17.96 1.41 -3.13
CA SER A 85 17.04 1.93 -2.12
C SER A 85 16.23 3.07 -2.71
N TRP A 86 14.92 2.88 -2.87
CA TRP A 86 13.99 3.92 -3.30
C TRP A 86 13.39 4.56 -2.06
N HIS A 87 13.72 5.82 -1.80
CA HIS A 87 13.10 6.59 -0.73
C HIS A 87 11.69 6.97 -1.17
N VAL A 88 10.70 6.53 -0.41
CA VAL A 88 9.29 6.64 -0.78
C VAL A 88 8.46 7.29 0.31
N ARG A 89 7.42 8.03 -0.12
CA ARG A 89 6.41 8.59 0.79
C ARG A 89 5.03 8.63 0.15
N PRO A 90 3.95 8.32 0.89
CA PRO A 90 2.59 8.58 0.42
C PRO A 90 2.40 10.07 0.10
N MET A 91 1.84 10.37 -1.08
CA MET A 91 1.68 11.74 -1.56
C MET A 91 0.20 12.11 -1.76
N MET A 92 -0.60 11.19 -2.31
CA MET A 92 -2.01 11.42 -2.62
C MET A 92 -2.85 10.22 -2.16
N PRO A 93 -3.79 10.41 -1.22
CA PRO A 93 -4.83 9.43 -0.96
C PRO A 93 -5.68 9.19 -2.20
N ILE A 94 -6.16 7.97 -2.38
CA ILE A 94 -7.14 7.61 -3.40
C ILE A 94 -8.27 6.83 -2.74
N THR A 95 -9.44 6.75 -3.36
CA THR A 95 -10.43 5.72 -2.99
C THR A 95 -9.85 4.36 -3.39
N PRO A 96 -9.65 3.41 -2.46
CA PRO A 96 -9.07 2.12 -2.81
C PRO A 96 -9.97 1.32 -3.74
N PHE A 97 -9.37 0.62 -4.70
CA PHE A 97 -10.10 -0.24 -5.64
C PHE A 97 -9.31 -1.50 -5.99
N PRO A 98 -9.99 -2.60 -6.37
CA PRO A 98 -9.31 -3.83 -6.76
C PRO A 98 -8.43 -3.65 -7.99
N VAL A 99 -7.18 -4.10 -7.93
CA VAL A 99 -6.24 -4.08 -9.06
C VAL A 99 -5.49 -5.39 -9.12
N LYS A 100 -5.48 -6.03 -10.30
CA LYS A 100 -4.66 -7.21 -10.55
C LYS A 100 -3.22 -6.79 -10.80
N GLY A 101 -2.36 -7.04 -9.82
CA GLY A 101 -0.94 -6.73 -9.88
C GLY A 101 -0.16 -7.46 -11.00
N ARG A 102 0.99 -6.89 -11.37
CA ARG A 102 1.95 -7.46 -12.32
C ARG A 102 3.39 -7.30 -11.80
N LEU A 103 4.33 -8.02 -12.41
CA LEU A 103 5.77 -7.82 -12.15
C LEU A 103 6.24 -6.50 -12.76
N HIS A 104 7.24 -5.86 -12.15
CA HIS A 104 7.75 -4.53 -12.51
C HIS A 104 6.66 -3.45 -12.49
N PHE A 105 6.96 -2.27 -13.03
CA PHE A 105 5.91 -1.27 -13.29
C PHE A 105 4.95 -1.76 -14.36
N TYR A 106 3.69 -1.41 -14.20
CA TYR A 106 2.63 -1.64 -15.17
C TYR A 106 1.65 -0.48 -15.13
N GLU A 107 0.91 -0.29 -16.22
CA GLU A 107 0.03 0.86 -16.37
C GLU A 107 -1.37 0.57 -15.82
N VAL A 108 -1.91 1.54 -15.08
CA VAL A 108 -3.31 1.62 -14.69
C VAL A 108 -3.91 2.87 -15.33
N ASN A 109 -5.12 2.75 -15.88
CA ASN A 109 -5.79 3.87 -16.51
C ASN A 109 -6.20 4.91 -15.45
N GLU A 110 -5.83 6.17 -15.66
CA GLU A 110 -6.10 7.28 -14.73
C GLU A 110 -7.60 7.43 -14.42
N THR A 111 -8.47 7.09 -15.37
CA THR A 111 -9.93 7.11 -15.17
C THR A 111 -10.42 6.15 -14.08
N GLN A 112 -9.62 5.15 -13.70
CA GLN A 112 -9.92 4.25 -12.57
C GLN A 112 -9.50 4.84 -11.22
N ILE A 113 -8.63 5.85 -11.22
CA ILE A 113 -8.00 6.38 -10.01
C ILE A 113 -8.81 7.57 -9.48
N GLN A 114 -9.68 7.30 -8.51
CA GLN A 114 -10.37 8.37 -7.80
C GLN A 114 -9.45 8.99 -6.74
N ARG A 115 -8.74 10.06 -7.10
CA ARG A 115 -7.88 10.83 -6.19
C ARG A 115 -8.71 11.52 -5.08
N ARG A 116 -8.16 11.61 -3.88
CA ARG A 116 -8.77 12.20 -2.68
C ARG A 116 -7.90 13.32 -2.09
N PRO A 117 -7.72 14.44 -2.81
CA PRO A 117 -6.90 15.56 -2.35
C PRO A 117 -7.45 16.21 -1.07
N ASP A 118 -8.76 16.09 -0.84
CA ASP A 118 -9.45 16.52 0.37
C ASP A 118 -8.90 15.83 1.64
N LEU A 119 -8.35 14.63 1.51
CA LEU A 119 -7.76 13.87 2.63
C LEU A 119 -6.27 14.14 2.83
N ILE A 120 -5.60 14.96 2.01
CA ILE A 120 -4.15 15.23 2.16
C ILE A 120 -3.80 15.78 3.56
N PRO A 121 -4.49 16.79 4.11
CA PRO A 121 -4.17 17.30 5.45
C PRO A 121 -4.29 16.22 6.53
N ALA A 122 -5.36 15.42 6.46
CA ALA A 122 -5.58 14.32 7.40
C ALA A 122 -4.53 13.21 7.25
N MET A 123 -4.15 12.86 6.01
CA MET A 123 -3.08 11.91 5.77
C MET A 123 -1.77 12.41 6.37
N ARG A 124 -1.41 13.69 6.19
CA ARG A 124 -0.18 14.26 6.78
C ARG A 124 -0.19 14.21 8.31
N ALA A 125 -1.31 14.60 8.94
CA ALA A 125 -1.46 14.52 10.38
C ALA A 125 -1.32 13.06 10.88
N PHE A 126 -1.99 12.12 10.20
CA PHE A 126 -1.89 10.69 10.49
C PHE A 126 -0.45 10.19 10.35
N LEU A 127 0.26 10.48 9.26
CA LEU A 127 1.63 10.01 9.03
C LEU A 127 2.63 10.58 10.05
N ASN A 128 2.39 11.79 10.57
CA ASN A 128 3.21 12.39 11.62
C ASN A 128 2.94 11.76 12.99
N ASN A 129 1.67 11.54 13.31
CA ASN A 129 1.24 10.86 14.53
C ASN A 129 -0.05 10.08 14.26
N HIS A 130 0.02 8.75 14.32
CA HIS A 130 -1.11 7.86 13.99
C HIS A 130 -2.32 8.05 14.92
N THR A 131 -2.14 8.70 16.08
CA THR A 131 -3.23 9.02 17.02
C THR A 131 -3.67 10.49 16.96
N ASP A 132 -3.17 11.28 16.01
CA ASP A 132 -3.59 12.68 15.84
C ASP A 132 -5.08 12.74 15.44
N PRO A 133 -5.94 13.44 16.20
CA PRO A 133 -7.34 13.63 15.82
C PRO A 133 -7.52 14.26 14.44
N ALA A 134 -6.60 15.12 13.98
CA ALA A 134 -6.64 15.67 12.63
C ALA A 134 -6.42 14.59 11.55
N GLY A 135 -5.81 13.46 11.90
CA GLY A 135 -5.64 12.30 11.03
C GLY A 135 -6.86 11.37 10.95
N ALA A 136 -7.89 11.60 11.77
CA ALA A 136 -9.04 10.70 11.89
C ALA A 136 -9.77 10.47 10.56
N ALA A 137 -9.93 11.50 9.73
CA ALA A 137 -10.62 11.37 8.45
C ALA A 137 -9.90 10.41 7.49
N PHE A 138 -8.56 10.48 7.40
CA PHE A 138 -7.77 9.55 6.59
C PHE A 138 -7.88 8.12 7.14
N LYS A 139 -7.78 7.97 8.47
CA LYS A 139 -7.94 6.66 9.10
C LYS A 139 -9.32 6.06 8.80
N GLN A 140 -10.39 6.79 9.07
CA GLN A 140 -11.77 6.31 8.93
C GLN A 140 -12.17 6.04 7.48
N GLN A 141 -11.69 6.84 6.53
CA GLN A 141 -12.13 6.74 5.13
C GLN A 141 -11.22 5.86 4.26
N ILE A 142 -9.96 5.67 4.66
CA ILE A 142 -8.98 4.88 3.88
C ILE A 142 -8.54 3.63 4.66
N ILE A 143 -7.96 3.82 5.85
CA ILE A 143 -7.31 2.74 6.62
C ILE A 143 -8.33 1.72 7.14
N ASP A 144 -9.44 2.18 7.73
CA ASP A 144 -10.45 1.31 8.33
C ASP A 144 -11.16 0.42 7.28
N PRO A 145 -11.60 0.95 6.11
CA PRO A 145 -12.15 0.11 5.05
C PRO A 145 -11.16 -0.94 4.52
N LEU A 146 -9.90 -0.56 4.32
CA LEU A 146 -8.84 -1.50 3.92
C LEU A 146 -8.62 -2.60 4.97
N THR A 147 -8.70 -2.25 6.25
CA THR A 147 -8.60 -3.23 7.35
C THR A 147 -9.77 -4.20 7.32
N GLN A 148 -11.00 -3.73 7.10
CA GLN A 148 -12.16 -4.62 6.96
C GLN A 148 -12.03 -5.58 5.77
N ILE A 149 -11.59 -5.07 4.61
CA ILE A 149 -11.30 -5.90 3.44
C ILE A 149 -10.26 -6.96 3.80
N GLY A 150 -9.14 -6.55 4.42
CA GLY A 150 -8.09 -7.48 4.83
C GLY A 150 -8.57 -8.56 5.79
N ILE A 151 -9.45 -8.23 6.75
CA ILE A 151 -10.06 -9.21 7.66
C ILE A 151 -10.85 -10.27 6.88
N THR A 152 -11.67 -9.84 5.92
CA THR A 152 -12.48 -10.78 5.10
C THR A 152 -11.63 -11.68 4.18
N GLN A 153 -10.44 -11.21 3.80
CA GLN A 153 -9.50 -11.97 2.95
C GLN A 153 -8.63 -12.96 3.72
N MET A 154 -8.57 -12.90 5.06
CA MET A 154 -7.76 -13.83 5.85
C MET A 154 -8.25 -15.28 5.69
N PRO A 155 -7.39 -16.31 5.84
CA PRO A 155 -7.87 -17.69 5.97
C PRO A 155 -8.90 -17.84 7.10
N GLN A 156 -9.95 -18.63 6.89
CA GLN A 156 -11.10 -18.74 7.81
C GLN A 156 -10.70 -19.06 9.26
N LYS A 157 -9.63 -19.84 9.47
CA LYS A 157 -9.13 -20.17 10.82
C LYS A 157 -8.76 -18.90 11.61
N TYR A 158 -8.12 -17.93 10.95
CA TYR A 158 -7.71 -16.68 11.57
C TYR A 158 -8.88 -15.71 11.74
N GLN A 159 -9.84 -15.70 10.80
CA GLN A 159 -11.07 -14.92 10.95
C GLN A 159 -11.86 -15.36 12.19
N ARG A 160 -12.04 -16.68 12.37
CA ARG A 160 -12.75 -17.23 13.55
C ARG A 160 -12.01 -16.92 14.84
N LEU A 161 -10.69 -17.07 14.85
CA LEU A 161 -9.86 -16.74 16.02
C LEU A 161 -9.97 -15.25 16.38
N PHE A 162 -9.90 -14.36 15.39
CA PHE A 162 -10.08 -12.93 15.62
C PHE A 162 -11.47 -12.62 16.14
N LYS A 163 -12.53 -13.18 15.54
CA LYS A 163 -13.91 -12.99 15.99
C LYS A 163 -14.13 -13.47 17.44
N ALA A 164 -13.50 -14.57 17.83
CA ALA A 164 -13.66 -15.14 19.17
C ALA A 164 -12.89 -14.35 20.24
N THR A 165 -11.76 -13.73 19.89
CA THR A 165 -10.82 -13.15 20.87
C THR A 165 -10.73 -11.62 20.83
N GLY A 166 -11.14 -10.99 19.72
CA GLY A 166 -10.86 -9.58 19.44
C GLY A 166 -9.37 -9.24 19.38
N SER A 167 -8.48 -10.23 19.28
CA SER A 167 -7.05 -10.05 19.56
C SER A 167 -6.17 -10.38 18.36
N TRP A 168 -5.57 -9.35 17.76
CA TRP A 168 -4.52 -9.53 16.74
C TRP A 168 -3.32 -10.31 17.27
N ARG A 169 -2.98 -10.16 18.55
CA ARG A 169 -1.90 -10.93 19.18
C ARG A 169 -2.14 -12.44 19.07
N SER A 170 -3.38 -12.87 19.28
CA SER A 170 -3.76 -14.29 19.16
C SER A 170 -3.63 -14.78 17.72
N VAL A 171 -4.05 -13.96 16.75
CA VAL A 171 -3.91 -14.27 15.32
C VAL A 171 -2.45 -14.39 14.88
N ILE A 172 -1.60 -13.45 15.30
CA ILE A 172 -0.16 -13.45 15.01
C ILE A 172 0.52 -14.69 15.62
N GLN A 173 0.22 -15.01 16.88
CA GLN A 173 0.79 -16.20 17.53
C GLN A 173 0.42 -17.49 16.78
N ALA A 174 -0.85 -17.63 16.38
CA ALA A 174 -1.29 -18.79 15.60
C ALA A 174 -0.66 -18.84 14.19
N TRP A 175 -0.32 -17.69 13.62
CA TRP A 175 0.38 -17.61 12.34
C TRP A 175 1.84 -18.02 12.46
N HIS A 176 2.53 -17.75 13.56
CA HIS A 176 3.90 -18.22 13.74
C HIS A 176 4.02 -19.74 13.96
N GLN A 177 2.93 -20.41 14.35
CA GLN A 177 2.89 -21.85 14.63
C GLN A 177 2.46 -22.71 13.43
N ARG A 178 2.36 -22.11 12.24
CA ARG A 178 1.79 -22.74 11.03
C ARG A 178 2.78 -23.60 10.24
#